data_AF-A0A939W6A4-F1
#
_entry.id   AF-A0A939W6A4-F1
#
_cell.length_a   1.000
_cell.length_b   1.000
_cell.length_c   1.000
_cell.angle_alpha   90.00
_cell.angle_beta   90.00
_cell.angle_gamma   90.00
#
_symmetry.space_group_name_H-M   'P 1'
#
loop_
_entity.id
_entity.type
_entity.pdbx_description
1 polymer ?
#
loop_
_entity_poly.entity_id
_entity_poly.type
_entity_poly.pdbx_seq_one_letter_code
_entity_poly.pdbx_strand_id
1 'polypeptide(L)' 'TAGGISTATTTMVLEKTDDSRLSPRLLELRKKIHSEEYLESAIQRIAMVISKKLVENPEELKLQE' A
#
# COMPACT_ATOMS: atom_id res chain seq x y z
N THR A 1 31.08 13.67 7.04
CA THR A 1 30.06 14.12 6.07
C THR A 1 28.95 13.07 6.01
N ALA A 2 27.93 13.20 6.85
CA ALA A 2 26.83 12.24 6.89
C ALA A 2 25.67 12.77 6.02
N GLY A 3 25.59 12.28 4.78
CA GLY A 3 24.48 12.58 3.88
C GLY A 3 23.29 11.69 4.21
N GLY A 4 22.30 12.23 4.91
CA GLY A 4 21.01 11.57 5.11
C GLY A 4 20.21 11.62 3.81
N ILE A 5 19.99 10.47 3.19
CA ILE A 5 19.17 10.33 1.99
C ILE A 5 17.71 10.44 2.44
N SER A 6 17.14 11.64 2.30
CA SER A 6 15.72 11.89 2.54
C SER A 6 14.92 11.19 1.46
N THR A 7 14.44 9.99 1.76
CA THR A 7 13.62 9.18 0.85
C THR A 7 12.24 9.82 0.78
N ALA A 8 12.01 10.66 -0.22
CA ALA A 8 10.72 11.29 -0.46
C ALA A 8 9.69 10.22 -0.85
N THR A 9 8.77 9.89 0.05
CA THR A 9 7.63 9.02 -0.24
C THR A 9 6.63 9.78 -1.11
N THR A 10 6.60 9.49 -2.41
CA THR A 10 5.53 9.95 -3.31
C THR A 10 4.21 9.35 -2.83
N THR A 11 3.39 10.17 -2.18
CA THR A 11 2.02 9.80 -1.83
C THR A 11 1.15 9.94 -3.06
N MET A 12 0.67 8.83 -3.63
CA MET A 12 -0.39 8.86 -4.63
C MET A 12 -1.68 9.34 -3.96
N VAL A 13 -2.03 10.61 -4.18
CA VAL A 13 -3.32 11.16 -3.77
C VAL A 13 -4.33 10.77 -4.84
N LEU A 14 -5.25 9.85 -4.52
CA LEU A 14 -6.38 9.58 -5.38
C LEU A 14 -7.27 10.83 -5.46
N GLU A 15 -7.50 11.31 -6.69
CA GLU A 15 -8.44 12.39 -6.97
C GLU A 15 -9.79 12.10 -6.31
N LYS A 16 -10.33 13.07 -5.58
CA LYS A 16 -11.56 12.88 -4.80
C LYS A 16 -12.75 12.86 -5.76
N THR A 17 -13.05 11.69 -6.32
CA THR A 17 -14.24 11.48 -7.15
C THR A 17 -15.49 11.71 -6.33
N ASP A 18 -16.49 12.39 -6.92
CA ASP A 18 -17.80 12.59 -6.29
C ASP A 18 -18.43 11.25 -5.92
N ASP A 19 -18.78 11.07 -4.64
CA ASP A 19 -19.37 9.84 -4.10
C ASP A 19 -20.68 9.45 -4.81
N SER A 20 -21.36 10.42 -5.44
CA SER A 20 -22.59 10.23 -6.22
C SER A 20 -22.41 9.38 -7.48
N ARG A 21 -21.17 9.19 -7.95
CA ARG A 21 -20.85 8.37 -9.13
C ARG A 21 -20.31 6.99 -8.78
N LEU A 22 -20.10 6.70 -7.50
CA LEU A 22 -19.50 5.45 -7.05
C LEU A 22 -20.57 4.38 -6.78
N SER A 23 -20.24 3.13 -7.07
CA SER A 23 -21.13 2.02 -6.71
C SER A 23 -21.24 1.87 -5.18
N PRO A 24 -22.36 1.35 -4.65
CA PRO A 24 -22.52 1.13 -3.21
C PRO A 24 -21.39 0.30 -2.59
N ARG A 25 -20.95 -0.74 -3.29
CA ARG A 25 -19.80 -1.58 -2.89
C ARG A 25 -18.50 -0.79 -2.78
N LEU A 26 -18.26 0.16 -3.69
CA LEU A 26 -17.05 0.98 -3.67
C LEU A 26 -17.07 1.99 -2.52
N LEU A 27 -18.24 2.54 -2.18
CA LEU A 27 -18.41 3.39 -1.00
C LEU A 27 -18.17 2.63 0.31
N GLU A 28 -18.66 1.38 0.40
CA GLU A 28 -18.41 0.51 1.55
C GLU A 28 -16.92 0.17 1.69
N LEU A 29 -16.26 -0.18 0.59
CA LEU A 29 -14.82 -0.40 0.57
C LEU A 29 -14.06 0.85 0.98
N ARG A 30 -14.47 2.03 0.50
CA ARG A 30 -13.87 3.31 0.88
C ARG A 30 -13.98 3.54 2.38
N LYS A 31 -15.12 3.22 3.01
CA LYS A 31 -15.24 3.28 4.47
C LYS A 31 -14.31 2.29 5.15
N LYS A 32 -14.22 1.06 4.63
CA LYS A 32 -13.41 -0.01 5.19
C LYS A 32 -11.90 0.30 5.18
N ILE A 33 -11.38 0.90 4.09
CA ILE A 33 -9.95 1.24 3.98
C ILE A 33 -9.51 2.39 4.91
N HIS A 34 -10.43 3.17 5.47
CA HIS A 34 -10.10 4.22 6.44
C HIS A 34 -10.14 3.72 7.90
N SER A 35 -10.52 2.46 8.13
CA SER A 35 -10.44 1.85 9.47
C SER A 35 -8.98 1.54 9.80
N GLU A 36 -8.51 2.01 10.96
CA GLU A 36 -7.14 1.78 11.44
C GLU A 36 -6.84 0.29 11.59
N GLU A 37 -7.77 -0.49 12.17
CA GLU A 37 -7.66 -1.95 12.29
C GLU A 37 -7.51 -2.64 10.92
N TYR A 38 -8.28 -2.18 9.93
CA TYR A 38 -8.17 -2.70 8.56
C TYR A 38 -6.80 -2.38 7.95
N LEU A 39 -6.31 -1.15 8.14
CA LEU A 39 -4.99 -0.73 7.65
C LEU A 39 -3.87 -1.54 8.30
N GLU A 40 -3.89 -1.73 9.61
CA GLU A 40 -2.89 -2.51 10.32
C GLU A 40 -2.87 -3.97 9.85
N SER A 41 -4.04 -4.60 9.77
CA SER A 41 -4.16 -5.96 9.24
C SER A 41 -3.66 -6.08 7.80
N ALA A 42 -3.97 -5.08 6.96
CA ALA A 42 -3.49 -5.05 5.58
C ALA A 42 -1.96 -4.91 5.50
N ILE A 43 -1.36 -4.02 6.30
CA ILE A 43 0.09 -3.83 6.37
C ILE A 43 0.79 -5.13 6.78
N GLN A 44 0.31 -5.79 7.83
CA GLN A 44 0.87 -7.06 8.30
C GLN A 44 0.82 -8.15 7.22
N ARG A 45 -0.30 -8.25 6.50
CA ARG A 45 -0.46 -9.21 5.40
C ARG A 45 0.48 -8.92 4.24
N ILE A 46 0.62 -7.65 3.86
CA ILE A 46 1.55 -7.23 2.80
C ILE A 46 2.99 -7.58 3.20
N ALA A 47 3.38 -7.24 4.43
CA ALA A 47 4.71 -7.57 4.96
C ALA A 47 4.97 -9.08 4.92
N MET A 48 4.03 -9.90 5.41
CA MET A 48 4.16 -11.36 5.39
C MET A 48 4.31 -11.92 3.97
N VAL A 49 3.49 -11.43 3.02
CA VAL A 49 3.56 -11.88 1.62
C VAL A 49 4.89 -11.50 0.98
N ILE A 50 5.36 -10.26 1.20
CA ILE A 50 6.66 -9.80 0.69
C ILE A 50 7.79 -10.63 1.30
N SER A 51 7.80 -10.82 2.62
CA SER A 51 8.81 -11.63 3.31
C SER A 51 8.83 -13.06 2.77
N LYS A 52 7.66 -13.68 2.57
CA LYS A 52 7.55 -15.01 2.00
C LYS A 52 8.11 -15.04 0.57
N LYS A 53 7.74 -14.08 -0.26
CA LYS A 53 8.23 -13.98 -1.64
C LYS A 53 9.74 -13.78 -1.73
N LEU A 54 10.33 -12.97 -0.84
CA LEU A 54 11.78 -12.77 -0.77
C LEU A 54 12.53 -14.05 -0.41
N VAL A 55 12.00 -14.86 0.51
CA VAL A 55 12.61 -16.13 0.91
C VAL A 55 12.46 -17.20 -0.18
N GLU A 56 11.28 -17.30 -0.78
CA GLU A 56 10.99 -18.34 -1.77
C GLU A 56 11.61 -18.04 -3.14
N ASN A 57 11.64 -16.77 -3.56
CA ASN A 57 12.11 -16.35 -4.89
C ASN A 57 12.90 -15.04 -4.79
N PRO A 58 14.15 -15.07 -4.27
CA PRO A 58 14.95 -13.85 -4.07
C PRO A 58 15.24 -13.09 -5.37
N GLU A 59 15.15 -13.77 -6.51
CA GLU A 59 15.41 -13.22 -7.85
C GLU A 59 14.21 -12.48 -8.46
N GLU A 60 12.97 -12.76 -8.00
CA GLU A 60 11.72 -12.21 -8.56
C GLU A 60 11.49 -10.74 -8.16
N LEU A 61 12.13 -10.31 -7.06
CA LEU A 61 12.08 -8.93 -6.56
C LEU A 61 13.34 -8.14 -6.88
N LYS A 62 14.18 -8.63 -7.80
CA LYS A 62 15.23 -7.81 -8.40
C LYS A 62 14.56 -6.68 -9.17
N LEU A 63 14.39 -5.55 -8.49
CA LEU A 63 14.17 -4.26 -9.12
C LEU A 63 15.30 -4.11 -10.14
N GLN A 64 15.00 -4.23 -11.43
CA GLN A 64 16.00 -4.02 -12.46
C GLN A 64 16.49 -2.58 -12.29
N GLU A 65 17.78 -2.45 -11.95
CA GLU A 65 18.49 -1.18 -11.84
C GLU A 65 18.53 -0.43 -13.17
#